data_AF-A0A5P1E1N5-F1
#
_entry.id   AF-A0A5P1E1N5-F1
#
_cell.length_a   1.000
_cell.length_b   1.000
_cell.length_c   1.000
_cell.angle_alpha   90.00
_cell.angle_beta   90.00
_cell.angle_gamma   90.00
#
_symmetry.space_group_name_H-M   'P 1'
#
loop_
_entity.id
_entity.type
_entity.pdbx_description
1 polymer ?
#
loop_
_entity_poly.entity_id
_entity_poly.type
_entity_poly.pdbx_seq_one_letter_code
_entity_poly.pdbx_strand_id
1 'polypeptide(L)'
;MFSCSLSLSNFMIQQREKSWFASSLKSRFQYLGPAPRLPVVGKEPRKVNHLDQSAGPVDTFCLLVFDPDQVDYVNLKSNERLLFTFRPTGDGCQSWMSEKINP
;
A
#
# COMPACT_ATOMS: atom_id res chain seq x y z
N MET A 1 9.73 14.35 -4.50
CA MET A 1 8.93 13.97 -5.68
C MET A 1 9.23 12.51 -5.93
N PHE A 2 8.39 11.59 -5.44
CA PHE A 2 8.64 10.16 -5.61
C PHE A 2 8.25 9.76 -7.02
N SER A 3 9.26 9.58 -7.87
CA SER A 3 9.12 9.14 -9.25
C SER A 3 8.55 7.73 -9.26
N CYS A 4 7.25 7.61 -9.54
CA CYS A 4 6.59 6.34 -9.78
C CYS A 4 6.93 5.89 -11.20
N SER A 5 8.12 5.31 -11.38
CA SER A 5 8.53 4.70 -12.64
C SER A 5 8.48 3.18 -12.50
N LEU A 6 7.29 2.61 -12.70
CA LEU A 6 7.13 1.18 -12.94
C LEU A 6 6.18 1.04 -14.13
N SER A 7 6.66 0.33 -15.16
CA SER A 7 5.81 -0.30 -16.16
C SER A 7 4.69 -1.04 -15.43
N LEU A 8 3.48 -0.49 -15.46
CA LEU A 8 2.29 -1.10 -14.89
C LEU A 8 1.99 -2.34 -15.73
N SER A 9 2.36 -3.52 -15.24
CA SER A 9 1.88 -4.76 -15.84
C SER A 9 0.35 -4.75 -15.82
N ASN A 10 -0.29 -5.36 -16.83
CA ASN A 10 -1.76 -5.47 -16.89
C ASN A 10 -2.35 -6.02 -15.58
N PHE A 11 -1.60 -6.90 -14.90
CA PHE A 11 -1.96 -7.41 -13.59
C PHE A 11 -2.08 -6.30 -12.53
N MET A 12 -1.09 -5.39 -12.43
CA MET A 12 -1.11 -4.32 -11.42
C MET A 12 -2.25 -3.32 -11.64
N ILE A 13 -2.63 -3.06 -12.90
CA ILE A 13 -3.79 -2.22 -13.24
C ILE A 13 -5.08 -2.89 -12.76
N GLN A 14 -5.26 -4.17 -13.03
CA GLN A 14 -6.44 -4.93 -12.58
C GLN A 14 -6.51 -5.02 -11.05
N GLN A 15 -5.38 -5.18 -10.36
CA GLN A 15 -5.38 -5.19 -8.88
C GLN A 15 -5.75 -3.82 -8.32
N ARG A 16 -5.23 -2.72 -8.90
CA ARG A 16 -5.61 -1.36 -8.50
C ARG A 16 -7.12 -1.13 -8.61
N GLU A 17 -7.73 -1.56 -9.71
CA GLU A 17 -9.17 -1.47 -9.92
C GLU A 17 -9.96 -2.33 -8.92
N LYS A 18 -9.55 -3.58 -8.69
CA LYS A 18 -10.18 -4.46 -7.70
C LYS A 18 -10.12 -3.87 -6.29
N SER A 19 -8.97 -3.35 -5.87
CA SER A 19 -8.80 -2.72 -4.56
C SER A 19 -9.63 -1.45 -4.39
N TRP A 20 -9.82 -0.68 -5.47
CA TRP A 20 -10.73 0.46 -5.48
C TRP A 20 -12.17 0.01 -5.21
N PHE A 21 -12.66 -0.98 -5.95
CA PHE A 21 -14.03 -1.46 -5.78
C PHE A 21 -14.28 -2.22 -4.46
N ALA A 22 -13.24 -2.83 -3.89
CA ALA A 22 -13.31 -3.43 -2.55
C ALA A 22 -13.35 -2.38 -1.41
N SER A 23 -12.90 -1.15 -1.67
CA SER A 23 -12.95 -0.07 -0.69
C SER A 23 -14.36 0.49 -0.52
N SER A 24 -14.72 0.85 0.72
CA SER A 24 -16.01 1.50 1.00
C SER A 24 -16.11 2.86 0.30
N LEU A 25 -17.34 3.30 0.00
CA LEU A 25 -17.57 4.62 -0.59
C LEU A 25 -16.95 5.74 0.25
N LYS A 26 -17.05 5.66 1.59
CA LYS A 26 -16.44 6.61 2.53
C LYS A 26 -14.92 6.69 2.38
N SER A 27 -14.24 5.57 2.12
CA SER A 27 -12.79 5.55 1.87
C SER A 27 -12.46 6.23 0.54
N ARG A 28 -13.19 5.88 -0.53
CA ARG A 28 -13.01 6.47 -1.86
C ARG A 28 -13.20 8.00 -1.87
N PHE A 29 -14.17 8.52 -1.11
CA PHE A 29 -14.41 9.97 -1.02
C PHE A 29 -13.21 10.76 -0.51
N GLN A 30 -12.31 10.15 0.27
CA GLN A 30 -11.11 10.85 0.77
C GLN A 30 -10.16 11.24 -0.35
N TYR A 31 -10.15 10.48 -1.46
CA TYR A 31 -9.33 10.76 -2.63
C TYR A 31 -9.85 11.91 -3.50
N LEU A 32 -11.11 12.33 -3.28
CA LEU A 32 -11.71 13.52 -3.91
C LEU A 32 -11.58 14.79 -3.05
N GLY A 33 -10.97 14.67 -1.87
CA GLY A 33 -10.76 15.80 -0.97
C GLY A 33 -9.62 16.73 -1.43
N PRO A 34 -9.37 17.81 -0.69
CA PRO A 34 -8.21 18.65 -0.90
C PRO A 34 -6.91 17.83 -0.87
N ALA A 35 -5.94 18.23 -1.68
CA ALA A 35 -4.65 17.57 -1.70
C ALA A 35 -4.00 17.62 -0.30
N PRO A 36 -3.53 16.47 0.24
CA PRO A 36 -2.93 16.44 1.56
C PRO A 36 -1.67 17.31 1.61
N ARG A 37 -1.42 17.91 2.78
CA ARG A 37 -0.28 18.78 3.08
C ARG A 37 -0.25 20.13 2.34
N LEU A 38 -1.30 20.50 1.62
CA LEU A 38 -1.46 21.85 1.09
C LEU A 38 -2.43 22.67 1.94
N PRO A 39 -2.16 23.98 2.17
CA PRO A 39 -3.12 24.87 2.79
C PRO A 39 -4.40 24.93 1.95
N VAL A 40 -5.55 24.82 2.62
CA VAL A 40 -6.84 25.07 1.97
C VAL A 40 -7.07 26.58 1.97
N VAL A 41 -6.97 27.21 0.80
CA VAL A 41 -7.19 28.65 0.64
C VAL A 41 -8.70 28.90 0.46
N GLY A 42 -9.33 29.49 1.48
CA GLY A 42 -10.74 29.93 1.43
C GLY A 42 -11.74 28.97 2.10
N LYS A 43 -12.89 29.53 2.51
CA LYS A 43 -14.08 28.77 2.92
C LYS A 43 -14.90 28.38 1.69
N GLU A 44 -14.31 27.74 0.69
CA GLU A 44 -15.14 27.18 -0.38
C GLU A 44 -16.06 26.14 0.30
N PRO A 45 -17.39 26.25 0.17
CA PRO A 45 -18.29 25.23 0.71
C PRO A 45 -17.79 23.90 0.17
N ARG A 46 -17.62 22.90 1.06
CA ARG A 46 -17.22 21.54 0.66
C ARG A 46 -18.13 21.13 -0.48
N LYS A 47 -17.65 21.21 -1.73
CA LYS A 47 -18.38 20.65 -2.86
C LYS A 47 -18.54 19.19 -2.50
N VAL A 48 -19.78 18.77 -2.32
CA VAL A 48 -20.10 17.36 -2.11
C VAL A 48 -19.77 16.71 -3.45
N ASN A 49 -18.50 16.35 -3.60
CA ASN A 49 -18.02 15.68 -4.79
C ASN A 49 -18.72 14.32 -4.79
N HIS A 50 -19.74 14.18 -5.61
CA HIS A 50 -20.49 12.94 -5.71
C HIS A 50 -19.61 11.94 -6.47
N LEU A 51 -19.26 10.84 -5.81
CA LEU A 51 -18.62 9.71 -6.48
C LEU A 51 -19.71 8.94 -7.22
N ASP A 52 -19.54 8.78 -8.51
CA ASP A 52 -20.21 7.68 -9.22
C ASP A 52 -19.65 6.37 -8.66
N GLN A 53 -20.52 5.53 -8.10
CA GLN A 53 -20.14 4.27 -7.47
C GLN A 53 -19.57 3.27 -8.48
N SER A 54 -19.92 3.44 -9.75
CA SER A 54 -19.45 2.62 -10.88
C SER A 54 -18.16 3.14 -11.50
N ALA A 55 -17.71 4.35 -11.14
CA ALA A 55 -16.47 4.90 -11.66
C ALA A 55 -15.24 4.17 -11.10
N GLY A 56 -14.27 3.94 -11.98
CA GLY A 56 -12.99 3.34 -11.65
C GLY A 56 -12.09 4.23 -10.76
N PRO A 57 -10.89 3.74 -10.41
CA PRO A 57 -9.97 4.44 -9.53
C PRO A 57 -9.48 5.77 -10.08
N VAL A 58 -9.68 6.85 -9.32
CA VAL A 58 -9.18 8.20 -9.61
C VAL A 58 -7.66 8.27 -9.54
N ASP A 59 -7.03 9.23 -10.23
CA ASP A 59 -5.57 9.34 -10.33
C ASP A 59 -4.84 9.48 -8.98
N THR A 60 -5.49 10.09 -7.99
CA THR A 60 -4.95 10.23 -6.63
C THR A 60 -4.96 8.92 -5.83
N PHE A 61 -5.69 7.90 -6.28
CA PHE A 61 -5.72 6.57 -5.67
C PHE A 61 -4.57 5.70 -6.20
N CYS A 62 -3.78 5.15 -5.28
CA CYS A 62 -2.70 4.22 -5.60
C CYS A 62 -2.90 2.91 -4.83
N LEU A 63 -2.64 1.79 -5.51
CA LEU A 63 -2.40 0.52 -4.85
C LEU A 63 -0.90 0.40 -4.60
N LEU A 64 -0.51 0.32 -3.33
CA LEU A 64 0.87 0.08 -2.91
C LEU A 64 1.01 -1.39 -2.51
N VAL A 65 1.92 -2.11 -3.17
CA VAL A 65 2.29 -3.48 -2.80
C VAL A 65 3.67 -3.44 -2.16
N PHE A 66 3.77 -4.04 -0.98
CA PHE A 66 5.04 -4.19 -0.27
C PHE A 66 5.42 -5.67 -0.27
N ASP A 67 6.57 -5.97 -0.86
CA ASP A 67 7.14 -7.31 -0.95
C ASP A 67 8.41 -7.31 -0.08
N PRO A 68 8.31 -7.72 1.20
CA PRO A 68 9.44 -7.60 2.13
C PRO A 68 10.51 -8.64 1.82
N ASP A 69 11.77 -8.20 1.83
CA ASP A 69 12.92 -9.12 1.87
C ASP A 69 13.24 -9.59 3.31
N GLN A 70 12.71 -8.89 4.31
CA GLN A 70 12.99 -9.15 5.72
C GLN A 70 11.78 -8.86 6.60
N VAL A 71 11.57 -9.69 7.62
CA VAL A 71 10.54 -9.51 8.66
C VAL A 71 11.18 -9.72 10.03
N ASP A 72 11.06 -8.74 10.93
CA ASP A 72 11.56 -8.81 12.30
C ASP A 72 10.39 -9.04 13.26
N TYR A 73 10.36 -10.20 13.91
CA TYR A 73 9.33 -10.60 14.85
C TYR A 73 9.85 -10.48 16.28
N VAL A 74 9.14 -9.71 17.11
CA VAL A 74 9.48 -9.51 18.53
C VAL A 74 8.32 -10.00 19.40
N ASN A 75 8.61 -10.90 20.34
CA ASN A 75 7.69 -11.35 21.37
C ASN A 75 8.18 -10.93 22.76
N LEU A 76 7.53 -9.92 23.32
CA LEU A 76 7.87 -9.39 24.64
C LEU A 76 7.47 -10.33 25.79
N LYS A 77 6.50 -11.24 25.58
CA LYS A 77 6.06 -12.18 26.63
C LYS A 77 7.07 -13.30 26.84
N SER A 78 7.65 -13.81 25.76
CA SER A 78 8.71 -14.83 25.82
C SER A 78 10.13 -14.25 25.81
N ASN A 79 10.27 -12.93 25.62
CA ASN A 79 11.55 -12.25 25.41
C ASN A 79 12.35 -12.88 24.25
N GLU A 80 11.67 -13.06 23.12
CA GLU A 80 12.23 -13.68 21.92
C GLU A 80 12.15 -12.75 20.73
N ARG A 81 13.18 -12.79 19.88
CA ARG A 81 13.24 -12.07 18.62
C ARG A 81 13.70 -13.00 17.49
N LEU A 82 12.94 -13.02 16.40
CA LEU A 82 13.21 -13.83 15.22
C LEU A 82 13.34 -12.93 14.00
N LEU A 83 14.43 -13.06 13.27
CA LEU A 83 14.66 -12.38 12.01
C LEU A 83 14.41 -13.33 10.85
N PHE A 84 13.40 -13.03 10.04
CA PHE A 84 13.13 -13.75 8.80
C PHE A 84 13.75 -13.00 7.63
N THR A 85 14.54 -13.67 6.80
CA THR A 85 15.17 -13.08 5.61
C THR A 85 14.86 -13.94 4.40
N PHE A 86 14.42 -13.31 3.33
CA PHE A 86 14.25 -13.92 2.02
C PHE A 86 15.61 -13.96 1.32
N ARG A 87 16.11 -15.16 0.97
CA ARG A 87 17.38 -15.30 0.26
C ARG A 87 17.19 -16.07 -1.05
N PRO A 88 17.83 -15.64 -2.15
CA PRO A 88 17.97 -16.47 -3.32
C PRO A 88 18.90 -17.64 -2.98
N THR A 89 18.40 -18.86 -3.06
CA THR A 89 19.20 -20.07 -2.89
C THR A 89 19.97 -20.32 -4.19
N GLY A 90 21.16 -20.91 -4.11
CA GLY A 90 22.06 -21.11 -5.26
C GLY A 90 21.51 -22.00 -6.38
N ASP A 91 20.39 -22.67 -6.15
CA ASP A 91 19.62 -23.48 -7.11
C ASP A 91 18.53 -22.67 -7.85
N GLY A 92 18.43 -21.37 -7.59
CA GLY A 92 17.37 -20.50 -8.14
C GLY A 92 16.05 -20.58 -7.40
N CYS A 93 15.95 -21.38 -6.33
CA CYS A 93 14.79 -21.44 -5.45
C CYS A 93 14.89 -20.32 -4.41
N GLN A 94 13.88 -19.46 -4.31
CA GLN A 94 13.84 -18.45 -3.27
C GLN A 94 13.20 -19.03 -2.01
N SER A 95 13.87 -18.92 -0.86
CA SER A 95 13.36 -19.47 0.40
C SER A 95 13.49 -18.48 1.56
N TRP A 96 12.54 -18.58 2.49
CA TRP A 96 12.55 -17.83 3.74
C TRP A 96 13.39 -18.57 4.78
N MET A 97 14.36 -17.85 5.35
CA MET A 97 15.20 -18.33 6.46
C MET A 97 14.83 -17.59 7.74
N SER A 98 14.89 -18.26 8.89
CA SER A 98 14.64 -17.65 10.20
C SER A 98 15.83 -17.82 11.14
N GLU A 99 16.22 -16.76 11.84
CA GLU A 99 17.29 -16.75 12.85
C GLU A 99 16.77 -16.19 14.17
N LYS A 100 17.12 -16.84 15.30
CA LYS A 100 16.87 -16.27 16.63
C LYS A 100 17.99 -15.30 16.97
N ILE A 101 17.62 -14.05 17.23
CA ILE A 101 18.55 -12.97 17.57
C ILE A 101 18.27 -12.46 18.98
N ASN A 102 19.22 -11.67 19.51
CA ASN A 102 19.03 -11.03 20.81
C ASN A 102 17.85 -10.06 20.75
N PRO A 103 16.95 -10.09 21.74
CA PRO A 103 15.85 -9.14 21.88
C PRO A 103 16.31 -7.68 21.79
#